data_AF-A0A527VPA1-F1
#
_entry.id   AF-A0A527VPA1-F1
#
_cell.length_a   1.000
_cell.length_b   1.000
_cell.length_c   1.000
_cell.angle_alpha   90.00
_cell.angle_beta   90.00
_cell.angle_gamma   90.00
#
_symmetry.space_group_name_H-M   'P 1'
#
loop_
_entity.id
_entity.type
_entity.pdbx_description
1 polymer ?
#
loop_
_entity_poly.entity_id
_entity_poly.type
_entity_poly.pdbx_seq_one_letter_code
_entity_poly.pdbx_strand_id
1 'polypeptide(L)'
;EEQAALVSAIGKAVGRLAVLVETADGEAAGILEFHIAMLEDDALSGPALAAIGAGQPADAAWRAALDSEIAGYEASDQDYFRARAADLRDIRDQVLRALSE
;
A
#
# COMPACT_ATOMS: atom_id res chain seq x y z
N GLU A 1 -15.59 7.90 -9.88
CA GLU A 1 -14.68 8.89 -9.26
C GLU A 1 -13.74 8.20 -8.28
N GLU A 2 -14.26 7.46 -7.30
CA GLU A 2 -13.48 6.72 -6.29
C GLU A 2 -12.34 5.81 -6.83
N GLN A 3 -12.57 5.01 -7.88
CA GLN A 3 -11.51 4.14 -8.44
C GLN A 3 -10.35 4.98 -9.00
N ALA A 4 -10.66 6.07 -9.71
CA ALA A 4 -9.65 6.97 -10.25
C ALA A 4 -8.91 7.72 -9.12
N ALA A 5 -9.61 8.06 -8.03
CA ALA A 5 -9.01 8.63 -6.84
C ALA A 5 -8.00 7.65 -6.20
N LEU A 6 -8.35 6.37 -6.07
CA LEU A 6 -7.43 5.34 -5.56
C LEU A 6 -6.21 5.18 -6.45
N VAL A 7 -6.39 5.05 -7.77
CA VAL A 7 -5.27 4.91 -8.71
C VAL A 7 -4.36 6.15 -8.68
N SER A 8 -4.94 7.35 -8.60
CA SER A 8 -4.18 8.59 -8.46
C SER A 8 -3.40 8.64 -7.14
N ALA A 9 -4.02 8.21 -6.04
CA ALA A 9 -3.41 8.15 -4.72
C ALA A 9 -2.22 7.17 -4.68
N ILE A 10 -2.36 5.99 -5.28
CA ILE A 10 -1.28 5.02 -5.45
C ILE A 10 -0.13 5.66 -6.24
N GLY A 11 -0.42 6.30 -7.38
CA GLY A 11 0.61 6.99 -8.17
C GLY A 11 1.33 8.12 -7.39
N LYS A 12 0.59 8.90 -6.59
CA LYS A 12 1.18 9.92 -5.69
C LYS A 12 2.06 9.29 -4.60
N ALA A 13 1.66 8.14 -4.04
CA ALA A 13 2.45 7.42 -3.04
C ALA A 13 3.76 6.88 -3.65
N VAL A 14 3.66 6.20 -4.80
CA VAL A 14 4.82 5.71 -5.57
C VAL A 14 5.78 6.85 -5.91
N GLY A 15 5.29 7.98 -6.44
CA GLY A 15 6.14 9.12 -6.77
C GLY A 15 6.88 9.70 -5.55
N ARG A 16 6.25 9.70 -4.37
CA ARG A 16 6.90 10.12 -3.12
C ARG A 16 7.97 9.13 -2.66
N LEU A 17 7.66 7.84 -2.69
CA LEU A 17 8.62 6.78 -2.37
C LEU A 17 9.83 6.83 -3.29
N ALA A 18 9.62 7.03 -4.60
CA ALA A 18 10.70 7.13 -5.58
C ALA A 18 11.66 8.30 -5.25
N VAL A 19 11.14 9.46 -4.84
CA VAL A 19 11.98 10.58 -4.39
C VAL A 19 12.78 10.24 -3.13
N LEU A 20 12.21 9.46 -2.20
CA LEU A 20 12.92 9.01 -1.00
C LEU A 20 14.03 8.02 -1.32
N VAL A 21 13.81 7.11 -2.28
CA VAL A 21 14.83 6.16 -2.76
C VAL A 21 16.09 6.88 -3.22
N GLU A 22 15.97 7.98 -3.97
CA GLU A 22 17.12 8.78 -4.46
C GLU A 22 18.00 9.34 -3.34
N THR A 23 17.49 9.40 -2.11
CA THR A 23 18.21 9.93 -0.93
C THR A 23 18.51 8.87 0.13
N ALA A 24 18.07 7.63 -0.08
CA ALA A 24 18.25 6.52 0.83
C ALA A 24 19.46 5.67 0.41
N ASP A 25 20.20 5.15 1.39
CA ASP A 25 21.36 4.30 1.13
C ASP A 25 21.15 2.88 1.67
N GLY A 26 21.72 1.90 0.97
CA GLY A 26 21.80 0.51 1.40
C GLY A 26 20.42 -0.13 1.63
N GLU A 27 20.20 -0.67 2.83
CA GLU A 27 18.99 -1.39 3.19
C GLU A 27 17.73 -0.54 3.11
N ALA A 28 17.83 0.77 3.43
CA ALA A 28 16.67 1.68 3.39
C ALA A 28 16.14 1.86 1.96
N ALA A 29 17.03 1.99 0.97
CA ALA A 29 16.63 2.07 -0.44
C ALA A 29 15.91 0.78 -0.88
N GLY A 30 16.45 -0.38 -0.52
CA GLY A 30 15.84 -1.68 -0.86
C GLY A 30 14.46 -1.89 -0.24
N ILE A 31 14.21 -1.38 0.97
CA ILE A 31 12.88 -1.41 1.61
C ILE A 31 11.89 -0.53 0.84
N LEU A 32 12.30 0.68 0.47
CA LEU A 32 11.45 1.62 -0.27
C LEU A 32 11.14 1.13 -1.69
N GLU A 33 12.13 0.56 -2.38
CA GLU A 33 11.94 -0.10 -3.68
C GLU A 33 10.97 -1.27 -3.58
N PHE A 34 11.04 -2.06 -2.50
CA PHE A 34 10.07 -3.11 -2.24
C PHE A 34 8.65 -2.54 -2.03
N HIS A 35 8.49 -1.44 -1.29
CA HIS A 35 7.18 -0.78 -1.12
C HIS A 35 6.61 -0.29 -2.46
N ILE A 36 7.47 0.27 -3.34
CA ILE A 36 7.07 0.67 -4.70
C ILE A 36 6.60 -0.54 -5.49
N ALA A 37 7.39 -1.62 -5.53
CA ALA A 37 7.03 -2.83 -6.26
C ALA A 37 5.70 -3.43 -5.78
N MET A 38 5.41 -3.36 -4.47
CA MET A 38 4.12 -3.79 -3.93
C MET A 38 2.96 -2.90 -4.41
N LEU A 39 3.14 -1.59 -4.45
CA LEU A 39 2.12 -0.64 -4.91
C LEU A 39 1.86 -0.73 -6.42
N GLU A 40 2.85 -1.15 -7.20
CA GLU A 40 2.72 -1.40 -8.64
C GLU A 40 2.09 -2.75 -8.97
N ASP A 41 1.98 -3.67 -7.99
CA ASP A 41 1.30 -4.93 -8.17
C ASP A 41 -0.23 -4.75 -8.09
N ASP A 42 -0.90 -4.98 -9.22
CA ASP A 42 -2.36 -4.95 -9.33
C ASP A 42 -3.05 -5.92 -8.37
N ALA A 43 -2.38 -6.99 -7.92
CA ALA A 43 -2.92 -7.91 -6.92
C ALA A 43 -3.18 -7.21 -5.58
N LEU A 44 -2.38 -6.21 -5.21
CA LEU A 44 -2.55 -5.45 -3.98
C LEU A 44 -3.76 -4.51 -4.05
N SER A 45 -3.94 -3.84 -5.19
CA SER A 45 -5.02 -2.86 -5.37
C SER A 45 -6.36 -3.50 -5.82
N GLY A 46 -6.32 -4.69 -6.40
CA GLY A 46 -7.48 -5.41 -6.93
C GLY A 46 -8.65 -5.54 -5.96
N PRO A 47 -8.46 -6.03 -4.72
CA PRO A 47 -9.54 -6.14 -3.73
C PRO A 47 -10.18 -4.78 -3.40
N ALA A 48 -9.37 -3.73 -3.27
CA ALA A 48 -9.87 -2.37 -3.01
C ALA A 48 -10.67 -1.83 -4.21
N LEU A 49 -10.17 -2.00 -5.43
CA LEU A 49 -10.86 -1.57 -6.65
C LEU A 49 -12.20 -2.30 -6.85
N ALA A 50 -12.25 -3.59 -6.54
CA ALA A 50 -13.48 -4.38 -6.57
C ALA A 50 -14.50 -3.88 -5.53
N ALA A 51 -14.06 -3.64 -4.29
CA ALA A 51 -14.88 -3.06 -3.23
C ALA A 51 -15.44 -1.68 -3.60
N ILE A 52 -14.64 -0.82 -4.23
CA ILE A 52 -15.10 0.46 -4.76
C ILE A 52 -16.14 0.25 -5.87
N GLY A 53 -15.94 -0.73 -6.75
CA GLY A 53 -16.93 -1.11 -7.77
C GLY A 53 -18.27 -1.56 -7.18
N ALA A 54 -18.26 -2.06 -5.93
CA ALA A 54 -19.46 -2.41 -5.17
C ALA A 54 -20.06 -1.22 -4.38
N GLY A 55 -19.50 -0.02 -4.48
CA GLY A 55 -20.02 1.21 -3.88
C GLY A 55 -19.35 1.64 -2.57
N GLN A 56 -18.23 1.02 -2.17
CA GLN A 56 -17.45 1.52 -1.03
C GLN A 56 -16.63 2.76 -1.42
N PRO A 57 -16.42 3.72 -0.49
CA PRO A 57 -15.51 4.83 -0.71
C PRO A 57 -14.05 4.33 -0.74
N ALA A 58 -13.18 5.03 -1.49
CA ALA A 58 -11.82 4.57 -1.78
C ALA A 58 -10.96 4.36 -0.53
N ASP A 59 -11.10 5.24 0.48
CA ASP A 59 -10.37 5.17 1.74
C ASP A 59 -10.76 3.93 2.56
N ALA A 60 -12.05 3.63 2.67
CA ALA A 60 -12.54 2.47 3.39
C ALA A 60 -12.19 1.17 2.66
N ALA A 61 -12.35 1.14 1.34
CA ALA A 61 -12.03 -0.02 0.51
C ALA A 61 -10.53 -0.37 0.57
N TRP A 62 -9.67 0.64 0.45
CA TRP A 62 -8.23 0.47 0.54
C TRP A 62 -7.79 0.01 1.94
N ARG A 63 -8.31 0.64 2.99
CA ARG A 63 -8.02 0.23 4.37
C ARG A 63 -8.43 -1.21 4.62
N ALA A 64 -9.65 -1.60 4.22
CA ALA A 64 -10.15 -2.96 4.42
C ALA A 64 -9.33 -4.02 3.67
N ALA A 65 -8.91 -3.71 2.43
CA ALA A 65 -8.06 -4.61 1.64
C ALA A 65 -6.72 -4.86 2.32
N LEU A 66 -6.02 -3.79 2.72
CA LEU A 66 -4.71 -3.91 3.36
C LEU A 66 -4.80 -4.52 4.76
N ASP A 67 -5.84 -4.21 5.54
CA ASP A 67 -6.05 -4.79 6.87
C ASP A 67 -6.23 -6.32 6.79
N SER A 68 -6.88 -6.82 5.73
CA SER A 68 -7.01 -8.26 5.48
C SER A 68 -5.65 -8.90 5.17
N GLU A 69 -4.85 -8.29 4.31
CA GLU A 69 -3.50 -8.77 3.99
C GLU A 69 -2.62 -8.76 5.25
N ILE A 70 -2.57 -7.64 5.98
CA ILE A 70 -1.81 -7.48 7.22
C ILE A 70 -2.17 -8.59 8.23
N ALA A 71 -3.46 -8.86 8.44
CA ALA A 71 -3.90 -9.91 9.36
C ALA A 71 -3.38 -11.30 8.94
N GLY A 72 -3.32 -11.59 7.63
CA GLY A 72 -2.72 -12.82 7.09
C GLY A 72 -1.22 -12.94 7.38
N TYR A 73 -0.47 -11.83 7.25
CA TYR A 73 0.95 -11.78 7.57
C TYR A 73 1.22 -11.88 9.08
N GLU A 74 0.38 -11.27 9.92
CA GLU A 74 0.52 -11.32 11.38
C GLU A 74 0.17 -12.68 11.98
N ALA A 75 -0.78 -13.39 11.39
CA ALA A 75 -1.12 -14.75 11.77
C ALA A 75 -0.02 -15.76 11.41
N SER A 76 1.03 -15.35 10.67
CA SER A 76 2.16 -16.19 10.34
C SER A 76 3.12 -16.34 11.53
N ASP A 77 3.49 -17.58 11.83
CA ASP A 77 4.46 -17.90 12.89
C ASP A 77 5.90 -17.47 12.55
N GLN A 78 6.18 -17.06 11.29
CA GLN A 78 7.54 -16.68 10.89
C GLN A 78 7.81 -15.19 11.14
N ASP A 79 8.87 -14.91 11.88
CA ASP A 79 9.31 -13.55 12.25
C ASP A 79 9.48 -12.62 11.04
N TYR A 80 9.95 -13.17 9.91
CA TYR A 80 10.09 -12.43 8.66
C TYR A 80 8.75 -11.91 8.10
N PHE A 81 7.69 -12.69 8.20
CA PHE A 81 6.36 -12.26 7.75
C PHE A 81 5.72 -11.25 8.70
N ARG A 82 6.03 -11.31 10.01
CA ARG A 82 5.60 -10.27 10.96
C ARG A 82 6.28 -8.94 10.72
N ALA A 83 7.55 -8.93 10.30
CA ALA A 83 8.21 -7.69 9.88
C ALA A 83 7.52 -7.06 8.67
N ARG A 84 7.07 -7.88 7.69
CA ARG A 84 6.31 -7.43 6.52
C ARG A 84 4.94 -6.83 6.85
N ALA A 85 4.33 -7.19 7.98
CA ALA A 85 3.09 -6.57 8.41
C ALA A 85 3.25 -5.07 8.76
N ALA A 86 4.44 -4.65 9.23
CA ALA A 86 4.73 -3.24 9.46
C ALA A 86 4.85 -2.49 8.12
N ASP A 87 5.54 -3.07 7.14
CA ASP A 87 5.66 -2.49 5.80
C ASP A 87 4.30 -2.28 5.12
N LEU A 88 3.41 -3.28 5.20
CA LEU A 88 2.06 -3.19 4.65
C LEU A 88 1.23 -2.08 5.30
N ARG A 89 1.41 -1.85 6.61
CA ARG A 89 0.75 -0.74 7.31
C ARG A 89 1.25 0.61 6.82
N ASP A 90 2.56 0.75 6.63
CA ASP A 90 3.16 1.97 6.12
C ASP A 90 2.66 2.27 4.69
N ILE A 91 2.65 1.26 3.82
CA ILE A 91 2.10 1.36 2.45
C ILE A 91 0.63 1.80 2.49
N ARG A 92 -0.18 1.18 3.35
CA ARG A 92 -1.60 1.52 3.53
C ARG A 92 -1.75 3.00 3.88
N ASP A 93 -1.02 3.46 4.88
CA ASP A 93 -1.15 4.79 5.45
C ASP A 93 -0.65 5.87 4.48
N GLN A 94 0.37 5.59 3.66
CA GLN A 94 0.83 6.49 2.61
C GLN A 94 -0.22 6.74 1.52
N VAL A 95 -0.92 5.70 1.07
CA VAL A 95 -1.99 5.84 0.07
C VAL A 95 -3.21 6.54 0.68
N LEU A 96 -3.58 6.23 1.94
CA LEU A 96 -4.66 6.93 2.64
C LEU A 96 -4.37 8.43 2.77
N ARG A 97 -3.12 8.79 3.09
CA ARG A 97 -2.69 10.18 3.10
C ARG A 97 -2.84 10.82 1.72
N ALA A 98 -2.45 10.12 0.65
CA ALA A 98 -2.57 10.60 -0.73
C ALA A 98 -4.03 10.82 -1.18
N LEU A 99 -4.99 10.06 -0.62
CA LEU A 99 -6.42 10.22 -0.85
C LEU A 99 -7.01 11.46 -0.15
N SER A 100 -6.41 11.87 0.96
CA SER A 100 -6.83 13.06 1.72
C SER A 100 -6.20 14.38 1.26
N GLU A 101 -5.26 14.32 0.31
CA GLU A 101 -4.53 15.45 -0.28
C GLU A 101 -5.18 15.95 -1.59
#